data_AF-A0A5J4Q775-F1
#
_entry.id   AF-A0A5J4Q775-F1
#
_cell.length_a   1.000
_cell.length_b   1.000
_cell.length_c   1.000
_cell.angle_alpha   90.00
_cell.angle_beta   90.00
_cell.angle_gamma   90.00
#
_symmetry.space_group_name_H-M   'P 1'
#
loop_
_entity.id
_entity.type
_entity.pdbx_description
1 polymer ?
#
loop_
_entity_poly.entity_id
_entity_poly.type
_entity_poly.pdbx_seq_one_letter_code
_entity_poly.pdbx_strand_id
1 'polypeptide(L)'
;YFKKLQKLGDFPIVTEILPDDMTALTEASKRQPRTEVAHFILEDLDKAISLLNDDVAKTRITKKAALLLKSRVALYEGTWEKYFQNTAFVPNGPEWPGASSNSGYQFPKGSIEAEINFFLDEAMKAAKEVASSTSLVTNNGTLPQELSDPENPYLKMYGDVDLSGYSEVILWRQYNRGLGITHNVCSYATAGCHKTGLTRGLVDNFLMEDGKPIYAIGSDYQGDDSLNCVRTGRDGRLQLFLKVPGDVNYYQGGGVPERCYNVIEPVPDVALGDIEKGYNTGYTLRKGYNPTFDQMNVNNGSYTGSIVFRAAEAYLNYIEACYEKNGSLDSEAKEYWVQIRSRANGGVSVSWGDIEANTINQTNISKETPNDFGAYSAGTPLSDNTLYSIRRERRMELLAEGLRLADLKRWRALDQLINTPYHIEGCKFWGDRFHVYTIVELKDGTSVTTVARPQDNPSYFDGIVSPKSISDYIRPYEIKPSDPVALQGGLRWKMAHYLSPIAVDHLLITSTNGTDASASSIYQNPFWPVQAEGVATR
;
A
#
# COMPACT_ATOMS: atom_id res chain seq x y z
N TYR A 1 -6.25 -3.91 19.07
CA TYR A 1 -7.08 -2.68 18.96
C TYR A 1 -6.91 -1.91 17.65
N PHE A 2 -5.72 -1.47 17.24
CA PHE A 2 -5.57 -0.61 16.04
C PHE A 2 -6.26 -1.11 14.76
N LYS A 3 -6.14 -2.40 14.40
CA LYS A 3 -6.89 -2.96 13.25
C LYS A 3 -8.41 -2.81 13.37
N LYS A 4 -8.95 -2.87 14.59
CA LYS A 4 -10.38 -2.64 14.86
C LYS A 4 -10.73 -1.16 14.75
N LEU A 5 -9.89 -0.26 15.26
CA LEU A 5 -10.05 1.19 15.04
C LEU A 5 -10.11 1.54 13.54
N GLN A 6 -9.18 1.01 12.73
CA GLN A 6 -9.17 1.21 11.27
C GLN A 6 -10.40 0.62 10.58
N LYS A 7 -10.85 -0.55 11.02
CA LYS A 7 -11.96 -1.27 10.39
C LYS A 7 -13.32 -0.73 10.84
N LEU A 8 -13.48 -0.36 12.10
CA LEU A 8 -14.78 -0.17 12.76
C LEU A 8 -14.98 1.23 13.35
N GLY A 9 -13.94 2.04 13.53
CA GLY A 9 -14.07 3.34 14.20
C GLY A 9 -14.34 3.15 15.69
N ASP A 10 -15.47 3.67 16.17
CA ASP A 10 -15.93 3.47 17.54
C ASP A 10 -15.90 1.98 17.89
N PHE A 11 -15.32 1.62 19.03
CA PHE A 11 -15.10 0.23 19.39
C PHE A 11 -15.11 0.06 20.91
N PRO A 12 -15.54 -1.10 21.43
CA PRO A 12 -15.50 -1.33 22.87
C PRO A 12 -14.07 -1.35 23.38
N ILE A 13 -13.85 -0.87 24.61
CA ILE A 13 -12.57 -0.94 25.31
C ILE A 13 -12.71 -1.96 26.42
N VAL A 14 -12.02 -3.09 26.28
CA VAL A 14 -12.01 -4.19 27.25
C VAL A 14 -10.58 -4.38 27.76
N THR A 15 -10.40 -4.20 29.06
CA THR A 15 -9.10 -4.25 29.74
C THR A 15 -8.97 -5.43 30.71
N GLU A 16 -10.07 -6.14 30.97
CA GLU A 16 -10.15 -7.23 31.93
C GLU A 16 -10.81 -8.47 31.33
N ILE A 17 -10.62 -9.60 32.00
CA ILE A 17 -11.27 -10.87 31.64
C ILE A 17 -12.72 -10.78 32.07
N LEU A 18 -13.63 -10.97 31.12
CA LEU A 18 -15.07 -10.94 31.37
C LEU A 18 -15.59 -12.35 31.69
N PRO A 19 -16.61 -12.48 32.56
CA PRO A 19 -17.29 -13.76 32.77
C PRO A 19 -18.07 -14.18 31.51
N ASP A 20 -18.30 -15.48 31.36
CA ASP A 20 -19.21 -16.02 30.34
C ASP A 20 -20.67 -15.78 30.78
N ASP A 21 -21.08 -14.51 30.75
CA ASP A 21 -22.39 -14.02 31.16
C ASP A 21 -22.92 -13.02 30.13
N MET A 22 -24.14 -13.25 29.63
CA MET A 22 -24.69 -12.46 28.53
C MET A 22 -24.87 -10.98 28.90
N THR A 23 -25.25 -10.68 30.15
CA THR A 23 -25.46 -9.29 30.59
C THR A 23 -24.12 -8.56 30.67
N ALA A 24 -23.11 -9.17 31.31
CA ALA A 24 -21.77 -8.61 31.40
C ALA A 24 -21.12 -8.40 30.01
N LEU A 25 -21.23 -9.39 29.12
CA LEU A 25 -20.68 -9.31 27.76
C LEU A 25 -21.40 -8.26 26.90
N THR A 26 -22.72 -8.12 27.06
CA THR A 26 -23.51 -7.08 26.37
C THR A 26 -23.13 -5.69 26.85
N GLU A 27 -22.96 -5.50 28.16
CA GLU A 27 -22.52 -4.23 28.73
C GLU A 27 -21.11 -3.85 28.24
N ALA A 28 -20.18 -4.81 28.27
CA ALA A 28 -18.81 -4.60 27.78
C ALA A 28 -18.71 -4.41 26.26
N SER A 29 -19.77 -4.74 25.50
CA SER A 29 -19.83 -4.55 24.05
C SER A 29 -20.20 -3.12 23.64
N LYS A 30 -20.53 -2.23 24.59
CA LYS A 30 -20.80 -0.82 24.30
C LYS A 30 -19.60 -0.17 23.62
N ARG A 31 -19.84 0.41 22.45
CA ARG A 31 -18.81 1.04 21.63
C ARG A 31 -18.41 2.38 22.25
N GLN A 32 -17.12 2.60 22.40
CA GLN A 32 -16.56 3.89 22.82
C GLN A 32 -16.21 4.73 21.59
N PRO A 33 -16.29 6.07 21.67
CA PRO A 33 -15.91 6.96 20.58
C PRO A 33 -14.52 6.66 20.05
N ARG A 34 -14.33 6.74 18.73
CA ARG A 34 -13.07 6.43 18.03
C ARG A 34 -11.85 7.10 18.67
N THR A 35 -11.97 8.38 19.02
CA THR A 35 -10.91 9.16 19.66
C THR A 35 -10.47 8.53 20.98
N GLU A 36 -11.40 8.06 21.83
CA GLU A 36 -11.10 7.36 23.09
C GLU A 36 -10.37 6.03 22.83
N VAL A 37 -10.80 5.28 21.81
CA VAL A 37 -10.12 4.04 21.42
C VAL A 37 -8.69 4.31 20.96
N ALA A 38 -8.45 5.45 20.28
CA ALA A 38 -7.11 5.85 19.87
C ALA A 38 -6.23 6.25 21.07
N HIS A 39 -6.75 7.04 22.02
CA HIS A 39 -6.05 7.35 23.29
C HIS A 39 -5.68 6.08 24.04
N PHE A 40 -6.63 5.15 24.20
CA PHE A 40 -6.39 3.86 24.85
C PHE A 40 -5.25 3.07 24.19
N ILE A 41 -5.18 3.05 22.85
CA ILE A 41 -4.07 2.40 22.14
C ILE A 41 -2.74 3.09 22.44
N LEU A 42 -2.69 4.42 22.45
CA LEU A 42 -1.44 5.15 22.76
C LEU A 42 -1.00 4.92 24.20
N GLU A 43 -1.93 4.91 25.16
CA GLU A 43 -1.63 4.64 26.57
C GLU A 43 -1.09 3.22 26.79
N ASP A 44 -1.66 2.22 26.11
CA ASP A 44 -1.16 0.84 26.16
C ASP A 44 0.24 0.74 25.54
N LEU A 45 0.46 1.43 24.42
CA LEU A 45 1.77 1.49 23.78
C LEU A 45 2.80 2.22 24.65
N ASP A 46 2.43 3.28 25.36
CA ASP A 46 3.33 3.98 26.29
C ASP A 46 3.74 3.09 27.45
N LYS A 47 2.82 2.31 28.01
CA LYS A 47 3.15 1.28 29.00
C LYS A 47 4.13 0.26 28.41
N ALA A 48 3.87 -0.25 27.21
CA ALA A 48 4.76 -1.20 26.55
C ALA A 48 6.16 -0.59 26.30
N ILE A 49 6.24 0.64 25.79
CA ILE A 49 7.50 1.36 25.53
C ILE A 49 8.32 1.52 26.81
N SER A 50 7.66 1.71 27.97
CA SER A 50 8.33 1.83 29.26
C SER A 50 8.91 0.52 29.81
N LEU A 51 8.38 -0.62 29.34
CA LEU A 51 8.75 -1.96 29.82
C LEU A 51 9.64 -2.75 28.85
N LEU A 52 9.67 -2.36 27.57
CA LEU A 52 10.44 -3.03 26.53
C LEU A 52 11.84 -2.44 26.36
N ASN A 53 12.75 -3.26 25.82
CA ASN A 53 14.08 -2.83 25.36
C ASN A 53 14.33 -3.31 23.92
N ASP A 54 15.44 -2.86 23.32
CA ASP A 54 15.85 -3.24 21.97
C ASP A 54 16.95 -4.32 21.95
N ASP A 55 17.43 -4.78 23.11
CA ASP A 55 18.48 -5.80 23.25
C ASP A 55 17.90 -7.23 23.22
N VAL A 56 17.11 -7.50 22.18
CA VAL A 56 16.52 -8.81 21.90
C VAL A 56 16.51 -9.05 20.39
N ALA A 57 16.31 -10.29 19.98
CA ALA A 57 16.16 -10.62 18.57
C ALA A 57 15.03 -9.80 17.92
N LYS A 58 15.26 -9.28 16.71
CA LYS A 58 14.28 -8.52 15.91
C LYS A 58 13.08 -9.35 15.42
N THR A 59 12.94 -10.59 15.88
CA THR A 59 11.74 -11.43 15.76
C THR A 59 10.81 -11.31 16.97
N ARG A 60 11.25 -10.63 18.04
CA ARG A 60 10.47 -10.29 19.23
C ARG A 60 10.04 -8.82 19.16
N ILE A 61 8.98 -8.49 19.90
CA ILE A 61 8.51 -7.10 20.03
C ILE A 61 9.54 -6.32 20.85
N THR A 62 10.11 -5.28 20.24
CA THR A 62 11.12 -4.38 20.83
C THR A 62 10.51 -3.02 21.20
N LYS A 63 11.26 -2.19 21.92
CA LYS A 63 10.86 -0.80 22.20
C LYS A 63 10.63 -0.03 20.89
N LYS A 64 11.54 -0.15 19.91
CA LYS A 64 11.39 0.47 18.58
C LYS A 64 10.14 -0.02 17.83
N ALA A 65 9.77 -1.30 17.96
CA ALA A 65 8.54 -1.81 17.36
C ALA A 65 7.29 -1.16 17.96
N ALA A 66 7.25 -0.97 19.28
CA ALA A 66 6.16 -0.28 19.96
C ALA A 66 6.11 1.21 19.61
N LEU A 67 7.26 1.90 19.56
CA LEU A 67 7.36 3.30 19.13
C LEU A 67 6.87 3.50 17.68
N LEU A 68 7.29 2.65 16.74
CA LEU A 68 6.84 2.77 15.35
C LEU A 68 5.33 2.55 15.25
N LEU A 69 4.78 1.57 15.96
CA LEU A 69 3.34 1.35 16.00
C LEU A 69 2.60 2.55 16.63
N LYS A 70 3.14 3.15 17.70
CA LYS A 70 2.60 4.37 18.31
C LYS A 70 2.54 5.50 17.30
N SER A 71 3.65 5.73 16.60
CA SER A 71 3.73 6.74 15.53
C SER A 71 2.69 6.50 14.43
N ARG A 72 2.53 5.25 13.98
CA ARG A 72 1.55 4.88 12.95
C ARG A 72 0.10 5.11 13.41
N VAL A 73 -0.24 4.73 14.64
CA VAL A 73 -1.59 4.92 15.21
C VAL A 73 -1.90 6.40 15.32
N ALA A 74 -0.98 7.17 15.88
CA ALA A 74 -1.16 8.60 16.10
C ALA A 74 -1.25 9.37 14.76
N LEU A 75 -0.40 9.06 13.78
CA LEU A 75 -0.52 9.63 12.42
C LEU A 75 -1.86 9.25 11.78
N TYR A 76 -2.30 8.00 11.94
CA TYR A 76 -3.57 7.54 11.41
C TYR A 76 -4.73 8.35 11.97
N GLU A 77 -4.83 8.46 13.29
CA GLU A 77 -5.97 9.13 13.92
C GLU A 77 -5.92 10.64 13.72
N GLY A 78 -4.76 11.29 13.89
CA GLY A 78 -4.64 12.74 13.69
C GLY A 78 -5.00 13.18 12.28
N THR A 79 -4.62 12.41 11.25
CA THR A 79 -5.05 12.70 9.87
C THR A 79 -6.50 12.30 9.60
N TRP A 80 -7.00 11.21 10.18
CA TRP A 80 -8.42 10.84 10.09
C TRP A 80 -9.31 11.96 10.64
N GLU A 81 -9.08 12.41 11.87
CA GLU A 81 -9.86 13.48 12.48
C GLU A 81 -9.76 14.78 11.67
N LYS A 82 -8.56 15.11 11.15
CA LYS A 82 -8.36 16.29 10.30
C LYS A 82 -9.21 16.28 9.03
N TYR A 83 -9.28 15.15 8.32
CA TYR A 83 -9.98 15.05 7.03
C TYR A 83 -11.46 14.65 7.15
N PHE A 84 -11.86 14.06 8.28
CA PHE A 84 -13.25 13.65 8.58
C PHE A 84 -13.95 14.52 9.61
N GLN A 85 -13.33 15.60 10.11
CA GLN A 85 -14.02 16.58 10.94
C GLN A 85 -15.35 17.01 10.31
N ASN A 86 -16.37 17.23 11.14
CA ASN A 86 -17.73 17.56 10.69
C ASN A 86 -18.36 16.49 9.76
N THR A 87 -18.05 15.22 9.97
CA THR A 87 -18.74 14.09 9.32
C THR A 87 -19.19 13.05 10.34
N ALA A 88 -20.04 12.10 9.92
CA ALA A 88 -20.51 11.00 10.77
C ALA A 88 -19.40 10.05 11.28
N PHE A 89 -18.16 10.19 10.78
CA PHE A 89 -17.02 9.32 11.10
C PHE A 89 -16.16 9.82 12.26
N VAL A 90 -16.48 10.99 12.82
CA VAL A 90 -15.77 11.60 13.95
C VAL A 90 -16.80 11.97 15.02
N PRO A 91 -16.50 11.78 16.32
CA PRO A 91 -17.39 12.16 17.40
C PRO A 91 -17.87 13.62 17.29
N ASN A 92 -19.10 13.88 17.73
CA ASN A 92 -19.81 15.16 17.59
C ASN A 92 -20.05 15.66 16.15
N GLY A 93 -19.68 14.89 15.13
CA GLY A 93 -20.04 15.20 13.75
C GLY A 93 -21.52 14.93 13.43
N PRO A 94 -22.04 15.53 12.34
CA PRO A 94 -23.42 15.29 11.89
C PRO A 94 -23.64 13.81 11.59
N GLU A 95 -24.77 13.27 12.03
CA GLU A 95 -25.17 11.88 11.84
C GLU A 95 -24.20 10.85 12.45
N TRP A 96 -23.31 11.26 13.38
CA TRP A 96 -22.46 10.32 14.10
C TRP A 96 -23.32 9.30 14.88
N PRO A 97 -23.25 7.99 14.57
CA PRO A 97 -24.13 6.99 15.17
C PRO A 97 -23.99 6.84 16.68
N GLY A 98 -22.84 7.21 17.25
CA GLY A 98 -22.57 7.12 18.69
C GLY A 98 -23.16 8.26 19.53
N ALA A 99 -23.79 9.26 18.91
CA ALA A 99 -24.24 10.47 19.61
C ALA A 99 -25.27 10.18 20.72
N SER A 100 -26.21 9.26 20.52
CA SER A 100 -27.22 8.91 21.53
C SER A 100 -26.58 8.24 22.75
N SER A 101 -25.68 7.27 22.52
CA SER A 101 -24.96 6.52 23.55
C SER A 101 -23.91 7.35 24.29
N ASN A 102 -23.46 8.47 23.70
CA ASN A 102 -22.41 9.34 24.24
C ASN A 102 -22.89 10.80 24.33
N SER A 103 -24.09 10.99 24.87
CA SER A 103 -24.71 12.31 25.02
C SER A 103 -23.82 13.25 25.84
N GLY A 104 -23.45 14.39 25.25
CA GLY A 104 -22.57 15.37 25.89
C GLY A 104 -21.08 15.08 25.79
N TYR A 105 -20.66 14.13 24.94
CA TYR A 105 -19.25 13.78 24.72
C TYR A 105 -18.35 15.00 24.55
N GLN A 106 -17.26 15.02 25.30
CA GLN A 106 -16.19 16.00 25.22
C GLN A 106 -14.92 15.30 24.78
N PHE A 107 -14.19 15.90 23.84
CA PHE A 107 -12.88 15.41 23.46
C PHE A 107 -11.91 15.45 24.66
N PRO A 108 -11.08 14.43 24.90
CA PRO A 108 -10.06 14.40 25.96
C PRO A 108 -9.15 15.64 26.02
N LYS A 109 -8.85 16.25 24.88
CA LYS A 109 -8.05 17.48 24.73
C LYS A 109 -8.89 18.75 24.61
N GLY A 110 -10.19 18.65 24.82
CA GLY A 110 -11.15 19.77 24.86
C GLY A 110 -11.75 20.16 23.50
N SER A 111 -11.05 19.93 22.39
CA SER A 111 -11.56 20.17 21.04
C SER A 111 -10.93 19.22 20.02
N ILE A 112 -11.59 19.04 18.88
CA ILE A 112 -11.06 18.25 17.77
C ILE A 112 -9.72 18.79 17.24
N GLU A 113 -9.53 20.11 17.22
CA GLU A 113 -8.26 20.72 16.81
C GLU A 113 -7.12 20.36 17.79
N ALA A 114 -7.41 20.35 19.09
CA ALA A 114 -6.45 19.94 20.10
C ALA A 114 -6.15 18.44 20.04
N GLU A 115 -7.11 17.59 19.68
CA GLU A 115 -6.89 16.16 19.43
C GLU A 115 -5.99 15.92 18.22
N ILE A 116 -6.30 16.55 17.09
CA ILE A 116 -5.48 16.46 15.87
C ILE A 116 -4.02 16.85 16.20
N ASN A 117 -3.82 17.98 16.87
CA ASN A 117 -2.49 18.43 17.27
C ASN A 117 -1.80 17.46 18.22
N PHE A 118 -2.52 16.92 19.21
CA PHE A 118 -2.00 15.92 20.13
C PHE A 118 -1.52 14.66 19.39
N PHE A 119 -2.37 14.09 18.53
CA PHE A 119 -2.02 12.88 17.77
C PHE A 119 -0.86 13.12 16.80
N LEU A 120 -0.82 14.27 16.11
CA LEU A 120 0.31 14.59 15.23
C LEU A 120 1.61 14.80 16.02
N ASP A 121 1.54 15.38 17.22
CA ASP A 121 2.69 15.48 18.12
C ASP A 121 3.20 14.12 18.58
N GLU A 122 2.30 13.23 19.01
CA GLU A 122 2.68 11.88 19.41
C GLU A 122 3.24 11.07 18.23
N ALA A 123 2.73 11.31 17.01
CA ALA A 123 3.26 10.72 15.80
C ALA A 123 4.71 11.13 15.54
N MET A 124 4.99 12.43 15.62
CA MET A 124 6.33 13.01 15.43
C MET A 124 7.30 12.55 16.53
N LYS A 125 6.92 12.63 17.81
CA LYS A 125 7.78 12.22 18.94
C LYS A 125 8.22 10.77 18.82
N ALA A 126 7.27 9.84 18.63
CA ALA A 126 7.57 8.43 18.53
C ALA A 126 8.34 8.07 17.26
N ALA A 127 8.01 8.72 16.12
CA ALA A 127 8.77 8.56 14.88
C ALA A 127 10.23 9.00 15.04
N LYS A 128 10.46 10.15 15.67
CA LYS A 128 11.79 10.72 15.87
C LYS A 128 12.70 9.79 16.65
N GLU A 129 12.22 9.19 17.73
CA GLU A 129 13.02 8.23 18.51
C GLU A 129 13.50 7.05 17.65
N VAL A 130 12.67 6.56 16.74
CA VAL A 130 13.02 5.46 15.83
C VAL A 130 13.95 5.93 14.72
N ALA A 131 13.60 7.03 14.04
CA ALA A 131 14.29 7.54 12.86
C ALA A 131 15.71 8.03 13.20
N SER A 132 15.86 8.81 14.26
CA SER A 132 17.17 9.34 14.69
C SER A 132 18.14 8.27 15.18
N SER A 133 17.65 7.10 15.59
CA SER A 133 18.46 6.01 16.15
C SER A 133 18.64 4.82 15.18
N THR A 134 18.16 4.93 13.94
CA THR A 134 18.12 3.81 12.99
C THR A 134 18.40 4.27 11.57
N SER A 135 19.61 4.00 11.07
CA SER A 135 19.99 4.32 9.69
C SER A 135 19.28 3.43 8.66
N LEU A 136 18.92 4.03 7.52
CA LEU A 136 18.39 3.30 6.36
C LEU A 136 19.43 2.32 5.79
N VAL A 137 18.97 1.19 5.24
CA VAL A 137 19.85 0.26 4.53
C VAL A 137 20.32 0.89 3.23
N THR A 138 21.62 0.78 2.95
CA THR A 138 22.25 1.32 1.75
C THR A 138 21.69 0.68 0.49
N ASN A 139 21.46 1.51 -0.53
CA ASN A 139 21.14 1.09 -1.88
C ASN A 139 22.28 1.58 -2.78
N ASN A 140 22.85 0.72 -3.62
CA ASN A 140 23.89 1.07 -4.60
C ASN A 140 23.34 1.21 -6.03
N GLY A 141 22.02 1.08 -6.22
CA GLY A 141 21.35 1.20 -7.52
C GLY A 141 21.47 -0.03 -8.42
N THR A 142 22.30 -1.01 -8.06
CA THR A 142 22.52 -2.20 -8.88
C THR A 142 21.35 -3.18 -8.77
N LEU A 143 20.84 -3.64 -9.92
CA LEU A 143 20.03 -4.85 -10.03
C LEU A 143 20.94 -5.99 -10.51
N PRO A 144 21.40 -6.89 -9.63
CA PRO A 144 22.34 -7.94 -10.04
C PRO A 144 21.69 -8.89 -11.05
N GLN A 145 22.42 -9.19 -12.12
CA GLN A 145 22.05 -10.10 -13.20
C GLN A 145 22.87 -11.40 -13.17
N GLU A 146 24.06 -11.38 -12.58
CA GLU A 146 24.96 -12.53 -12.48
C GLU A 146 25.71 -12.57 -11.13
N LEU A 147 26.40 -13.67 -10.86
CA LEU A 147 27.14 -13.87 -9.60
C LEU A 147 28.27 -12.86 -9.36
N SER A 148 28.87 -12.33 -10.43
CA SER A 148 29.93 -11.32 -10.38
C SER A 148 29.42 -9.94 -9.99
N ASP A 149 28.12 -9.67 -10.16
CA ASP A 149 27.54 -8.37 -9.89
C ASP A 149 27.53 -8.06 -8.39
N PRO A 150 27.77 -6.81 -7.99
CA PRO A 150 27.71 -6.43 -6.59
C PRO A 150 26.28 -6.58 -6.05
N GLU A 151 26.13 -7.28 -4.93
CA GLU A 151 24.84 -7.37 -4.24
C GLU A 151 24.37 -5.97 -3.82
N ASN A 152 23.05 -5.75 -3.89
CA ASN A 152 22.42 -4.53 -3.42
C ASN A 152 21.72 -4.80 -2.07
N PRO A 153 22.22 -4.25 -0.94
CA PRO A 153 21.66 -4.54 0.38
C PRO A 153 20.17 -4.15 0.52
N TYR A 154 19.75 -3.04 -0.09
CA TYR A 154 18.36 -2.58 -0.06
C TYR A 154 17.43 -3.56 -0.79
N LEU A 155 17.86 -4.07 -1.94
CA LEU A 155 17.10 -5.09 -2.68
C LEU A 155 17.05 -6.42 -1.91
N LYS A 156 18.21 -6.88 -1.42
CA LYS A 156 18.38 -8.17 -0.72
C LYS A 156 17.55 -8.25 0.57
N MET A 157 17.42 -7.14 1.30
CA MET A 157 16.64 -7.06 2.56
C MET A 157 15.20 -7.58 2.44
N TYR A 158 14.59 -7.51 1.26
CA TYR A 158 13.21 -7.97 1.06
C TYR A 158 13.08 -9.47 0.82
N GLY A 159 14.18 -10.18 0.54
CA GLY A 159 14.16 -11.60 0.21
C GLY A 159 15.26 -12.42 0.90
N ASP A 160 15.97 -11.87 1.89
CA ASP A 160 16.96 -12.65 2.64
C ASP A 160 16.30 -13.58 3.66
N VAL A 161 17.02 -14.64 4.06
CA VAL A 161 16.54 -15.61 5.06
C VAL A 161 16.62 -15.05 6.47
N ASP A 162 17.71 -14.34 6.79
CA ASP A 162 17.91 -13.70 8.09
C ASP A 162 17.95 -12.19 7.92
N LEU A 163 16.96 -11.51 8.52
CA LEU A 163 16.85 -10.05 8.42
C LEU A 163 17.50 -9.32 9.60
N SER A 164 18.16 -10.04 10.52
CA SER A 164 18.73 -9.47 11.73
C SER A 164 19.83 -8.41 11.46
N GLY A 165 20.64 -8.64 10.41
CA GLY A 165 21.77 -7.80 10.02
C GLY A 165 21.41 -6.46 9.36
N TYR A 166 20.14 -6.26 8.96
CA TYR A 166 19.71 -5.02 8.32
C TYR A 166 19.37 -3.96 9.36
N SER A 167 20.04 -2.81 9.31
CA SER A 167 19.85 -1.71 10.26
C SER A 167 18.40 -1.22 10.29
N GLU A 168 17.79 -1.10 9.12
CA GLU A 168 16.45 -0.55 8.94
C GLU A 168 15.32 -1.48 9.43
N VAL A 169 15.57 -2.80 9.53
CA VAL A 169 14.56 -3.78 9.98
C VAL A 169 14.39 -3.69 11.50
N ILE A 170 13.17 -3.40 11.94
CA ILE A 170 12.78 -3.23 13.36
C ILE A 170 12.11 -4.50 13.90
N LEU A 171 11.21 -5.08 13.11
CA LEU A 171 10.52 -6.33 13.42
C LEU A 171 10.35 -7.13 12.14
N TRP A 172 10.63 -8.43 12.19
CA TRP A 172 10.42 -9.34 11.06
C TRP A 172 9.90 -10.69 11.51
N ARG A 173 9.22 -11.38 10.58
CA ARG A 173 8.77 -12.75 10.74
C ARG A 173 9.78 -13.70 10.12
N GLN A 174 10.32 -14.59 10.94
CA GLN A 174 11.16 -15.69 10.48
C GLN A 174 10.30 -16.82 9.92
N TYR A 175 10.72 -17.34 8.76
CA TYR A 175 10.20 -18.57 8.18
C TYR A 175 11.25 -19.68 8.37
N ASN A 176 10.78 -20.93 8.46
CA ASN A 176 11.64 -22.08 8.71
C ASN A 176 11.06 -23.32 8.05
N ARG A 177 11.81 -23.89 7.10
CA ARG A 177 11.40 -25.09 6.36
C ARG A 177 11.25 -26.33 7.25
N GLY A 178 12.15 -26.54 8.22
CA GLY A 178 12.10 -27.68 9.15
C GLY A 178 10.86 -27.67 10.06
N LEU A 179 10.27 -26.50 10.29
CA LEU A 179 9.01 -26.33 11.04
C LEU A 179 7.76 -26.26 10.15
N GLY A 180 7.91 -26.37 8.82
CA GLY A 180 6.80 -26.20 7.87
C GLY A 180 6.26 -24.77 7.77
N ILE A 181 7.01 -23.77 8.25
CA ILE A 181 6.64 -22.36 8.16
C ILE A 181 7.30 -21.79 6.91
N THR A 182 6.62 -21.86 5.78
CA THR A 182 7.15 -21.54 4.44
C THR A 182 6.16 -20.73 3.60
N HIS A 183 6.58 -20.28 2.42
CA HIS A 183 5.76 -19.57 1.43
C HIS A 183 6.25 -19.79 -0.01
N ASN A 184 5.60 -19.15 -0.99
CA ASN A 184 5.90 -19.23 -2.43
C ASN A 184 6.32 -17.91 -3.10
N VAL A 185 6.52 -16.83 -2.33
CA VAL A 185 6.83 -15.49 -2.87
C VAL A 185 8.00 -15.51 -3.87
N CYS A 186 9.12 -16.17 -3.54
CA CYS A 186 10.28 -16.21 -4.42
C CYS A 186 10.01 -16.92 -5.76
N SER A 187 9.27 -18.04 -5.75
CA SER A 187 8.87 -18.72 -6.98
C SER A 187 7.92 -17.87 -7.82
N TYR A 188 6.92 -17.23 -7.20
CA TYR A 188 5.98 -16.34 -7.91
C TYR A 188 6.68 -15.14 -8.53
N ALA A 189 7.70 -14.59 -7.87
CA ALA A 189 8.51 -13.49 -8.40
C ALA A 189 9.26 -13.85 -9.70
N THR A 190 9.41 -15.13 -10.06
CA THR A 190 10.01 -15.56 -11.35
C THR A 190 9.03 -15.55 -12.53
N ALA A 191 7.77 -15.16 -12.31
CA ALA A 191 6.75 -14.98 -13.36
C ALA A 191 5.86 -13.76 -13.03
N GLY A 192 4.58 -13.78 -13.39
CA GLY A 192 3.58 -12.74 -13.12
C GLY A 192 3.18 -12.54 -11.64
N CYS A 193 3.98 -13.01 -10.69
CA CYS A 193 3.82 -12.79 -9.26
C CYS A 193 2.42 -13.15 -8.73
N HIS A 194 1.91 -14.34 -9.07
CA HIS A 194 0.57 -14.78 -8.67
C HIS A 194 -0.55 -13.82 -9.14
N LYS A 195 -0.48 -13.39 -10.41
CA LYS A 195 -1.36 -12.37 -11.01
C LYS A 195 -1.46 -11.09 -10.18
N THR A 196 -0.38 -10.74 -9.49
CA THR A 196 -0.27 -9.49 -8.74
C THR A 196 0.59 -8.50 -9.53
N GLY A 197 -0.05 -7.79 -10.44
CA GLY A 197 0.57 -6.76 -11.26
C GLY A 197 0.56 -5.37 -10.63
N LEU A 198 1.43 -4.49 -11.12
CA LEU A 198 1.43 -3.06 -10.78
C LEU A 198 0.48 -2.30 -11.69
N THR A 199 -0.14 -1.23 -11.19
CA THR A 199 -1.00 -0.37 -12.01
C THR A 199 -0.18 0.69 -12.72
N ARG A 200 -0.64 1.14 -13.89
CA ARG A 200 -0.12 2.31 -14.59
C ARG A 200 -0.05 3.52 -13.68
N GLY A 201 -1.12 3.79 -12.93
CA GLY A 201 -1.15 4.90 -11.99
C GLY A 201 0.03 4.84 -11.01
N LEU A 202 0.38 3.66 -10.50
CA LEU A 202 1.57 3.52 -9.65
C LEU A 202 2.87 3.75 -10.41
N VAL A 203 3.03 3.13 -11.59
CA VAL A 203 4.26 3.20 -12.40
C VAL A 203 4.54 4.61 -12.91
N ASP A 204 3.51 5.35 -13.33
CA ASP A 204 3.61 6.72 -13.83
C ASP A 204 3.99 7.71 -12.72
N ASN A 205 3.62 7.43 -11.46
CA ASN A 205 3.95 8.30 -10.32
C ASN A 205 5.37 8.10 -9.76
N PHE A 206 6.12 7.08 -10.19
CA PHE A 206 7.55 7.05 -9.89
C PHE A 206 8.23 8.25 -10.56
N LEU A 207 9.22 8.84 -9.89
CA LEU A 207 9.96 9.96 -10.47
C LEU A 207 10.95 9.46 -11.53
N MET A 208 11.56 10.40 -12.25
CA MET A 208 12.80 10.19 -12.98
C MET A 208 13.97 10.04 -11.98
N GLU A 209 15.13 9.59 -12.47
CA GLU A 209 16.35 9.48 -11.66
C GLU A 209 16.78 10.82 -11.05
N ASP A 210 16.56 11.93 -11.76
CA ASP A 210 16.83 13.30 -11.29
C ASP A 210 15.77 13.84 -10.30
N GLY A 211 14.73 13.06 -10.01
CA GLY A 211 13.63 13.43 -9.11
C GLY A 211 12.49 14.20 -9.75
N LYS A 212 12.48 14.42 -11.08
CA LYS A 212 11.35 15.05 -11.77
C LYS A 212 10.18 14.08 -12.00
N PRO A 213 8.92 14.56 -12.02
CA PRO A 213 7.81 13.80 -12.60
C PRO A 213 8.03 13.54 -14.11
N ILE A 214 7.50 12.43 -14.63
CA ILE A 214 7.69 12.01 -16.04
C ILE A 214 7.25 13.07 -17.06
N TYR A 215 6.29 13.92 -16.69
CA TYR A 215 5.71 14.94 -17.55
C TYR A 215 6.40 16.32 -17.44
N ALA A 216 7.38 16.47 -16.56
CA ALA A 216 8.11 17.71 -16.39
C ALA A 216 8.94 18.01 -17.65
N ILE A 217 9.17 19.30 -17.92
CA ILE A 217 10.04 19.69 -19.02
C ILE A 217 11.46 19.22 -18.71
N GLY A 218 12.11 18.54 -19.67
CA GLY A 218 13.44 17.97 -19.48
C GLY A 218 13.48 16.82 -18.47
N SER A 219 12.41 16.00 -18.42
CA SER A 219 12.38 14.74 -17.68
C SER A 219 13.10 13.60 -18.43
N ASP A 220 13.26 13.73 -19.75
CA ASP A 220 13.83 12.71 -20.64
C ASP A 220 13.14 11.33 -20.55
N TYR A 221 11.86 11.31 -20.15
CA TYR A 221 11.07 10.09 -20.10
C TYR A 221 10.95 9.45 -21.49
N GLN A 222 11.36 8.19 -21.59
CA GLN A 222 11.40 7.45 -22.87
C GLN A 222 10.02 7.00 -23.37
N GLY A 223 8.96 7.32 -22.62
CA GLY A 223 7.59 6.91 -22.93
C GLY A 223 7.30 5.46 -22.50
N ASP A 224 6.14 4.97 -22.92
CA ASP A 224 5.53 3.72 -22.45
C ASP A 224 5.25 2.73 -23.60
N ASP A 225 5.96 2.87 -24.72
CA ASP A 225 5.85 2.00 -25.88
C ASP A 225 6.47 0.61 -25.67
N SER A 226 7.28 0.44 -24.61
CA SER A 226 7.77 -0.85 -24.14
C SER A 226 8.04 -0.81 -22.63
N LEU A 227 8.07 -1.96 -21.96
CA LEU A 227 8.42 -2.04 -20.54
C LEU A 227 9.83 -1.50 -20.24
N ASN A 228 10.76 -1.66 -21.18
CA ASN A 228 12.11 -1.09 -21.06
C ASN A 228 12.07 0.44 -21.11
N CYS A 229 11.32 1.04 -22.04
CA CYS A 229 11.13 2.50 -22.11
C CYS A 229 10.51 3.06 -20.83
N VAL A 230 9.49 2.36 -20.28
CA VAL A 230 8.84 2.74 -19.03
C VAL A 230 9.85 2.85 -17.89
N ARG A 231 10.85 1.97 -17.86
CA ARG A 231 11.83 1.86 -16.77
C ARG A 231 13.08 2.71 -16.99
N THR A 232 13.55 2.94 -18.21
CA THR A 232 14.80 3.68 -18.47
C THR A 232 14.80 5.09 -17.86
N GLY A 233 15.86 5.46 -17.14
CA GLY A 233 16.05 6.80 -16.55
C GLY A 233 15.11 7.13 -15.39
N ARG A 234 14.43 6.13 -14.81
CA ARG A 234 13.46 6.29 -13.71
C ARG A 234 14.10 6.09 -12.33
N ASP A 235 13.35 6.51 -11.30
CA ASP A 235 13.63 6.29 -9.88
C ASP A 235 14.23 4.91 -9.61
N GLY A 236 15.33 4.87 -8.85
CA GLY A 236 16.07 3.62 -8.59
C GLY A 236 15.22 2.52 -7.96
N ARG A 237 14.15 2.84 -7.23
CA ARG A 237 13.22 1.82 -6.73
C ARG A 237 12.43 1.15 -7.86
N LEU A 238 12.07 1.89 -8.90
CA LEU A 238 11.42 1.33 -10.09
C LEU A 238 12.40 0.44 -10.86
N GLN A 239 13.67 0.82 -10.97
CA GLN A 239 14.72 -0.02 -11.57
C GLN A 239 14.80 -1.40 -10.89
N LEU A 240 14.75 -1.40 -9.55
CA LEU A 240 14.89 -2.61 -8.77
C LEU A 240 13.61 -3.46 -8.75
N PHE A 241 12.43 -2.83 -8.64
CA PHE A 241 11.20 -3.52 -8.31
C PHE A 241 10.19 -3.70 -9.46
N LEU A 242 10.34 -3.00 -10.59
CA LEU A 242 9.58 -3.30 -11.82
C LEU A 242 10.41 -4.23 -12.71
N LYS A 243 9.85 -5.40 -13.00
CA LYS A 243 10.44 -6.38 -13.93
C LYS A 243 10.23 -5.94 -15.37
N VAL A 244 11.22 -6.14 -16.22
CA VAL A 244 11.11 -5.95 -17.68
C VAL A 244 11.75 -7.13 -18.42
N PRO A 245 11.41 -7.37 -19.70
CA PRO A 245 11.94 -8.47 -20.47
C PRO A 245 13.47 -8.40 -20.58
N GLY A 246 14.14 -9.52 -20.34
CA GLY A 246 15.60 -9.65 -20.36
C GLY A 246 16.26 -9.58 -18.98
N ASP A 247 15.54 -9.15 -17.94
CA ASP A 247 16.07 -9.22 -16.57
C ASP A 247 16.29 -10.69 -16.15
N VAL A 248 17.34 -10.95 -15.39
CA VAL A 248 17.62 -12.26 -14.83
C VAL A 248 16.87 -12.42 -13.50
N ASN A 249 16.00 -13.43 -13.42
CA ASN A 249 15.31 -13.78 -12.17
C ASN A 249 16.15 -14.71 -11.28
N TYR A 250 17.02 -15.53 -11.89
CA TYR A 250 17.81 -16.56 -11.22
C TYR A 250 19.24 -16.56 -11.76
N TYR A 251 20.22 -16.40 -10.87
CA TYR A 251 21.64 -16.40 -11.23
C TYR A 251 22.57 -17.12 -10.26
N GLN A 252 22.09 -17.59 -9.09
CA GLN A 252 22.97 -18.20 -8.07
C GLN A 252 22.94 -19.74 -8.12
N GLY A 253 24.12 -20.38 -8.14
CA GLY A 253 24.29 -21.81 -8.42
C GLY A 253 23.49 -22.82 -7.56
N GLY A 254 23.43 -24.06 -8.04
CA GLY A 254 22.68 -25.16 -7.41
C GLY A 254 21.91 -26.06 -8.40
N GLY A 255 21.86 -25.67 -9.69
CA GLY A 255 21.12 -26.37 -10.75
C GLY A 255 20.13 -25.43 -11.43
N VAL A 256 19.22 -25.94 -12.26
CA VAL A 256 18.04 -25.15 -12.71
C VAL A 256 16.87 -25.50 -11.78
N PRO A 257 16.31 -24.55 -11.02
CA PRO A 257 15.21 -24.85 -10.11
C PRO A 257 13.97 -25.34 -10.88
N GLU A 258 13.33 -26.43 -10.45
CA GLU A 258 12.12 -26.98 -11.10
C GLU A 258 10.93 -26.00 -11.08
N ARG A 259 10.92 -25.08 -10.10
CA ARG A 259 9.88 -24.06 -9.91
C ARG A 259 10.33 -22.63 -10.16
N CYS A 260 11.51 -22.45 -10.75
CA CYS A 260 11.81 -21.18 -11.42
C CYS A 260 11.03 -21.20 -12.74
N TYR A 261 9.96 -20.41 -12.81
CA TYR A 261 9.09 -20.38 -13.99
C TYR A 261 9.80 -19.77 -15.19
N ASN A 262 10.58 -18.70 -14.98
CA ASN A 262 11.40 -18.09 -16.01
C ASN A 262 12.75 -17.65 -15.42
N VAL A 263 13.85 -18.21 -15.94
CA VAL A 263 15.22 -17.79 -15.56
C VAL A 263 15.51 -16.38 -16.04
N ILE A 264 15.14 -16.10 -17.30
CA ILE A 264 15.15 -14.76 -17.90
C ILE A 264 13.72 -14.28 -17.99
N GLU A 265 13.45 -13.07 -17.53
CA GLU A 265 12.13 -12.48 -17.58
C GLU A 265 11.67 -12.36 -19.03
N PRO A 266 10.52 -12.97 -19.39
CA PRO A 266 10.06 -12.96 -20.75
C PRO A 266 9.32 -11.66 -21.04
N VAL A 267 8.91 -11.50 -22.29
CA VAL A 267 7.82 -10.59 -22.62
C VAL A 267 6.55 -11.04 -21.88
N PRO A 268 5.78 -10.13 -21.24
CA PRO A 268 4.60 -10.53 -20.46
C PRO A 268 3.59 -11.36 -21.26
N ASP A 269 3.19 -12.50 -20.70
CA ASP A 269 2.05 -13.26 -21.19
C ASP A 269 0.79 -12.86 -20.42
N VAL A 270 0.04 -11.93 -21.00
CA VAL A 270 -1.21 -11.42 -20.43
C VAL A 270 -2.40 -12.34 -20.72
N ALA A 271 -2.26 -13.24 -21.68
CA ALA A 271 -3.30 -14.20 -22.05
C ALA A 271 -3.26 -15.47 -21.19
N LEU A 272 -2.16 -15.69 -20.47
CA LEU A 272 -1.99 -16.85 -19.62
C LEU A 272 -3.04 -16.93 -18.50
N GLY A 273 -3.87 -17.97 -18.56
CA GLY A 273 -4.90 -18.26 -17.57
C GLY A 273 -4.36 -18.67 -16.19
N ASP A 274 -3.13 -19.19 -16.12
CA ASP A 274 -2.48 -19.67 -14.90
C ASP A 274 -2.33 -18.54 -13.85
N ILE A 275 -2.94 -18.72 -12.67
CA ILE A 275 -2.96 -17.73 -11.61
C ILE A 275 -1.57 -17.45 -11.03
N GLU A 276 -0.67 -18.43 -11.04
CA GLU A 276 0.67 -18.27 -10.47
C GLU A 276 1.59 -17.49 -11.40
N LYS A 277 1.35 -17.60 -12.72
CA LYS A 277 2.29 -17.17 -13.76
C LYS A 277 1.83 -15.98 -14.60
N GLY A 278 0.52 -15.76 -14.74
CA GLY A 278 -0.03 -14.78 -15.68
C GLY A 278 0.22 -13.31 -15.29
N TYR A 279 0.32 -12.45 -16.30
CA TYR A 279 0.70 -11.03 -16.18
C TYR A 279 -0.52 -10.10 -16.33
N ASN A 280 -1.43 -10.08 -15.36
CA ASN A 280 -2.75 -9.45 -15.50
C ASN A 280 -2.76 -7.94 -15.81
N THR A 281 -1.71 -7.18 -15.47
CA THR A 281 -1.57 -5.77 -15.86
C THR A 281 -0.43 -5.53 -16.84
N GLY A 282 0.30 -6.58 -17.23
CA GLY A 282 1.57 -6.50 -17.97
C GLY A 282 2.76 -5.95 -17.17
N TYR A 283 2.54 -5.13 -16.14
CA TYR A 283 3.58 -4.71 -15.19
C TYR A 283 3.69 -5.69 -14.02
N THR A 284 4.90 -6.13 -13.67
CA THR A 284 5.10 -7.14 -12.61
C THR A 284 6.15 -6.71 -11.59
N LEU A 285 5.89 -7.05 -10.33
CA LEU A 285 6.73 -6.74 -9.17
C LEU A 285 7.87 -7.76 -8.99
N ARG A 286 9.03 -7.29 -8.50
CA ARG A 286 10.17 -8.13 -8.04
C ARG A 286 10.38 -8.14 -6.51
N LYS A 287 9.80 -7.20 -5.77
CA LYS A 287 10.04 -7.05 -4.32
C LYS A 287 9.64 -8.32 -3.56
N GLY A 288 10.58 -8.88 -2.78
CA GLY A 288 10.42 -10.19 -2.12
C GLY A 288 11.16 -11.35 -2.80
N TYR A 289 11.81 -11.12 -3.95
CA TYR A 289 12.54 -12.17 -4.65
C TYR A 289 13.86 -12.54 -3.95
N ASN A 290 14.30 -13.77 -4.15
CA ASN A 290 15.61 -14.27 -3.78
C ASN A 290 16.16 -15.13 -4.93
N PRO A 291 17.36 -14.84 -5.48
CA PRO A 291 17.91 -15.50 -6.67
C PRO A 291 18.64 -16.83 -6.40
N THR A 292 18.55 -17.39 -5.19
CA THR A 292 19.14 -18.70 -4.87
C THR A 292 18.33 -19.87 -5.41
N PHE A 293 19.03 -20.96 -5.74
CA PHE A 293 18.39 -22.21 -6.14
C PHE A 293 17.39 -22.68 -5.08
N ASP A 294 17.81 -22.68 -3.81
CA ASP A 294 17.02 -23.23 -2.71
C ASP A 294 15.71 -22.48 -2.43
N GLN A 295 15.68 -21.15 -2.62
CA GLN A 295 14.44 -20.38 -2.44
C GLN A 295 13.48 -20.50 -3.63
N MET A 296 13.99 -20.86 -4.82
CA MET A 296 13.19 -20.98 -6.04
C MET A 296 12.74 -22.41 -6.37
N ASN A 297 13.43 -23.44 -5.85
CA ASN A 297 13.29 -24.82 -6.28
C ASN A 297 12.13 -25.61 -5.63
N VAL A 298 11.35 -25.02 -4.73
CA VAL A 298 10.48 -25.80 -3.83
C VAL A 298 9.04 -25.31 -3.81
N ASN A 299 8.09 -26.23 -3.98
CA ASN A 299 6.67 -25.92 -3.82
C ASN A 299 6.34 -25.66 -2.36
N ASN A 300 5.89 -24.44 -2.05
CA ASN A 300 5.60 -23.99 -0.71
C ASN A 300 6.77 -24.24 0.25
N GLY A 301 8.00 -24.01 -0.22
CA GLY A 301 9.20 -24.34 0.55
C GLY A 301 10.17 -23.17 0.75
N SER A 302 9.90 -22.01 0.16
CA SER A 302 10.72 -20.82 0.43
C SER A 302 10.53 -20.38 1.88
N TYR A 303 11.60 -19.93 2.50
CA TYR A 303 11.65 -19.56 3.92
C TYR A 303 12.38 -18.24 4.13
N THR A 304 12.37 -17.36 3.14
CA THR A 304 12.87 -15.99 3.31
C THR A 304 12.10 -15.26 4.40
N GLY A 305 12.78 -14.37 5.13
CA GLY A 305 12.14 -13.54 6.15
C GLY A 305 11.15 -12.55 5.55
N SER A 306 10.16 -12.14 6.35
CA SER A 306 9.21 -11.08 5.96
C SER A 306 9.35 -9.90 6.92
N ILE A 307 9.66 -8.73 6.37
CA ILE A 307 9.66 -7.48 7.14
C ILE A 307 8.24 -7.20 7.65
N VAL A 308 8.12 -6.87 8.94
CA VAL A 308 6.88 -6.41 9.55
C VAL A 308 6.94 -4.90 9.78
N PHE A 309 8.05 -4.42 10.35
CA PHE A 309 8.33 -3.00 10.62
C PHE A 309 9.74 -2.63 10.18
N ARG A 310 9.88 -1.45 9.55
CA ARG A 310 11.17 -0.88 9.17
C ARG A 310 11.22 0.64 9.36
N ALA A 311 12.42 1.17 9.56
CA ALA A 311 12.61 2.55 10.01
C ALA A 311 12.18 3.62 8.99
N ALA A 312 12.20 3.36 7.68
CA ALA A 312 11.75 4.36 6.70
C ALA A 312 10.29 4.79 6.91
N GLU A 313 9.44 3.93 7.50
CA GLU A 313 8.10 4.34 7.88
C GLU A 313 8.13 5.42 8.98
N ALA A 314 9.02 5.33 9.97
CA ALA A 314 9.16 6.38 10.98
C ALA A 314 9.59 7.71 10.34
N TYR A 315 10.55 7.67 9.40
CA TYR A 315 10.99 8.85 8.65
C TYR A 315 9.80 9.51 7.95
N LEU A 316 9.02 8.72 7.20
CA LEU A 316 7.84 9.19 6.47
C LEU A 316 6.71 9.65 7.41
N ASN A 317 6.52 8.99 8.54
CA ASN A 317 5.53 9.41 9.54
C ASN A 317 5.90 10.77 10.13
N TYR A 318 7.18 11.00 10.43
CA TYR A 318 7.66 12.30 10.92
C TYR A 318 7.44 13.40 9.88
N ILE A 319 7.86 13.17 8.63
CA ILE A 319 7.71 14.13 7.52
C ILE A 319 6.24 14.53 7.35
N GLU A 320 5.36 13.54 7.28
CA GLU A 320 3.94 13.78 7.06
C GLU A 320 3.28 14.46 8.26
N ALA A 321 3.53 13.98 9.48
CA ALA A 321 2.95 14.58 10.68
C ALA A 321 3.41 16.03 10.88
N CYS A 322 4.70 16.32 10.62
CA CYS A 322 5.26 17.67 10.67
C CYS A 322 4.52 18.61 9.70
N TYR A 323 4.32 18.18 8.45
CA TYR A 323 3.63 18.99 7.46
C TYR A 323 2.13 19.13 7.75
N GLU A 324 1.46 18.03 8.10
CA GLU A 324 0.04 18.03 8.41
C GLU A 324 -0.28 18.92 9.61
N LYS A 325 0.63 19.02 10.58
CA LYS A 325 0.48 19.88 11.76
C LYS A 325 0.81 21.34 11.46
N ASN A 326 1.96 21.59 10.83
CA ASN A 326 2.55 22.94 10.78
C ASN A 326 2.32 23.67 9.44
N GLY A 327 1.83 22.97 8.41
CA GLY A 327 1.78 23.48 7.03
C GLY A 327 3.16 23.75 6.41
N SER A 328 4.23 23.24 7.04
CA SER A 328 5.62 23.43 6.62
C SER A 328 6.50 22.31 7.17
N LEU A 329 7.67 22.11 6.56
CA LEU A 329 8.65 21.11 7.01
C LEU A 329 9.74 21.78 7.85
N ASP A 330 10.01 21.19 9.02
CA ASP A 330 11.17 21.52 9.84
C ASP A 330 12.48 20.95 9.23
N SER A 331 13.61 21.20 9.89
CA SER A 331 14.92 20.72 9.43
C SER A 331 15.04 19.19 9.44
N GLU A 332 14.45 18.51 10.44
CA GLU A 332 14.55 17.06 10.60
C GLU A 332 13.73 16.34 9.53
N ALA A 333 12.52 16.83 9.23
CA ALA A 333 11.69 16.31 8.15
C ALA A 333 12.40 16.46 6.79
N LYS A 334 13.04 17.61 6.52
CA LYS A 334 13.82 17.81 5.30
C LYS A 334 15.01 16.85 5.21
N GLU A 335 15.71 16.64 6.32
CA GLU A 335 16.85 15.71 6.38
C GLU A 335 16.41 14.25 6.17
N TYR A 336 15.32 13.81 6.79
CA TYR A 336 14.76 12.48 6.58
C TYR A 336 14.34 12.26 5.12
N TRP A 337 13.75 13.28 4.48
CA TRP A 337 13.37 13.17 3.07
C TRP A 337 14.61 13.09 2.17
N VAL A 338 15.63 13.90 2.44
CA VAL A 338 16.94 13.81 1.77
C VAL A 338 17.56 12.41 1.88
N GLN A 339 17.53 11.80 3.07
CA GLN A 339 18.05 10.44 3.28
C GLN A 339 17.27 9.40 2.46
N ILE A 340 15.93 9.47 2.44
CA ILE A 340 15.09 8.56 1.65
C ILE A 340 15.38 8.73 0.15
N ARG A 341 15.41 9.96 -0.36
CA ARG A 341 15.64 10.23 -1.80
C ARG A 341 17.03 9.87 -2.26
N SER A 342 18.05 10.16 -1.45
CA SER A 342 19.44 9.78 -1.76
C SER A 342 19.57 8.26 -1.85
N ARG A 343 18.94 7.52 -0.91
CA ARG A 343 18.89 6.06 -0.99
C ARG A 343 18.09 5.58 -2.19
N ALA A 344 16.94 6.18 -2.49
CA ALA A 344 16.14 5.82 -3.67
C ALA A 344 16.92 6.02 -4.97
N ASN A 345 17.80 7.02 -5.03
CA ASN A 345 18.68 7.32 -6.16
C ASN A 345 20.01 6.54 -6.14
N GLY A 346 19.95 5.25 -5.77
CA GLY A 346 21.14 4.37 -5.78
C GLY A 346 22.26 4.80 -4.83
N GLY A 347 21.95 5.57 -3.79
CA GLY A 347 22.92 6.07 -2.82
C GLY A 347 23.62 7.37 -3.24
N VAL A 348 23.27 7.93 -4.40
CA VAL A 348 23.77 9.24 -4.83
C VAL A 348 23.11 10.33 -3.99
N SER A 349 23.93 11.23 -3.45
CA SER A 349 23.46 12.32 -2.59
C SER A 349 22.50 13.24 -3.34
N VAL A 350 21.34 13.50 -2.73
CA VAL A 350 20.34 14.48 -3.18
C VAL A 350 20.26 15.58 -2.12
N SER A 351 20.25 16.85 -2.53
CA SER A 351 20.05 17.96 -1.58
C SER A 351 18.57 18.28 -1.39
N TRP A 352 18.23 19.00 -0.32
CA TRP A 352 16.87 19.55 -0.17
C TRP A 352 16.48 20.45 -1.35
N GLY A 353 17.44 21.23 -1.88
CA GLY A 353 17.22 22.09 -3.04
C GLY A 353 16.83 21.30 -4.29
N ASP A 354 17.40 20.10 -4.48
CA ASP A 354 17.03 19.22 -5.59
C ASP A 354 15.60 18.68 -5.41
N ILE A 355 15.21 18.29 -4.20
CA ILE A 355 13.83 17.85 -3.91
C ILE A 355 12.84 18.98 -4.18
N GLU A 356 13.14 20.20 -3.74
CA GLU A 356 12.29 21.35 -3.98
C GLU A 356 12.20 21.67 -5.49
N ALA A 357 13.34 21.80 -6.16
CA ALA A 357 13.42 22.22 -7.57
C ALA A 357 12.91 21.16 -8.55
N ASN A 358 13.29 19.90 -8.38
CA ASN A 358 12.99 18.82 -9.32
C ASN A 358 11.69 18.10 -8.96
N THR A 359 11.37 17.94 -7.68
CA THR A 359 10.19 17.15 -7.27
C THR A 359 8.99 18.03 -6.96
N ILE A 360 9.09 18.94 -5.99
CA ILE A 360 7.93 19.73 -5.50
C ILE A 360 7.50 20.77 -6.54
N ASN A 361 8.43 21.57 -7.05
CA ASN A 361 8.13 22.66 -7.99
C ASN A 361 7.72 22.16 -9.38
N GLN A 362 8.12 20.96 -9.78
CA GLN A 362 7.72 20.35 -11.06
C GLN A 362 6.41 19.56 -10.96
N THR A 363 5.91 19.31 -9.75
CA THR A 363 4.64 18.60 -9.57
C THR A 363 3.49 19.46 -10.09
N ASN A 364 2.57 18.83 -10.83
CA ASN A 364 1.35 19.45 -11.29
C ASN A 364 0.17 18.54 -10.93
N ILE A 365 -0.60 18.93 -9.91
CA ILE A 365 -1.71 18.13 -9.38
C ILE A 365 -2.71 17.71 -10.48
N SER A 366 -2.98 18.56 -11.47
CA SER A 366 -3.91 18.21 -12.56
C SER A 366 -3.43 17.05 -13.44
N LYS A 367 -2.11 16.77 -13.46
CA LYS A 367 -1.51 15.61 -14.13
C LYS A 367 -1.40 14.39 -13.21
N GLU A 368 -1.53 14.58 -11.90
CA GLU A 368 -1.42 13.53 -10.89
C GLU A 368 -2.79 12.92 -10.56
N THR A 369 -3.83 13.76 -10.49
CA THR A 369 -5.20 13.35 -10.18
C THR A 369 -5.78 12.26 -11.08
N PRO A 370 -5.44 12.14 -12.38
CA PRO A 370 -5.92 11.03 -13.20
C PRO A 370 -5.32 9.67 -12.81
N ASN A 371 -4.24 9.62 -12.03
CA ASN A 371 -3.44 8.41 -11.79
C ASN A 371 -3.17 8.11 -10.31
N ASP A 372 -3.36 9.06 -9.40
CA ASP A 372 -3.18 8.86 -7.96
C ASP A 372 -4.35 9.37 -7.10
N PHE A 373 -4.96 8.46 -6.37
CA PHE A 373 -5.94 8.79 -5.32
C PHE A 373 -5.34 9.66 -4.22
N GLY A 374 -4.04 9.53 -3.93
CA GLY A 374 -3.33 10.35 -2.94
C GLY A 374 -3.33 11.85 -3.24
N ALA A 375 -3.66 12.24 -4.48
CA ALA A 375 -3.84 13.63 -4.91
C ALA A 375 -5.17 14.25 -4.46
N TYR A 376 -6.00 13.55 -3.70
CA TYR A 376 -7.30 14.02 -3.22
C TYR A 376 -7.43 13.97 -1.70
N SER A 377 -8.27 14.84 -1.17
CA SER A 377 -8.85 14.74 0.17
C SER A 377 -10.30 15.23 0.12
N ALA A 378 -11.24 14.48 0.70
CA ALA A 378 -12.67 14.83 0.76
C ALA A 378 -13.29 15.16 -0.62
N GLY A 379 -12.84 14.46 -1.67
CA GLY A 379 -13.36 14.61 -3.04
C GLY A 379 -12.73 15.74 -3.83
N THR A 380 -11.87 16.54 -3.20
CA THR A 380 -11.21 17.71 -3.80
C THR A 380 -9.74 17.39 -4.09
N PRO A 381 -9.22 17.71 -5.29
CA PRO A 381 -7.78 17.71 -5.54
C PRO A 381 -7.02 18.55 -4.53
N LEU A 382 -5.85 18.08 -4.10
CA LEU A 382 -4.95 18.90 -3.27
C LEU A 382 -4.54 20.15 -4.04
N SER A 383 -4.47 21.29 -3.35
CA SER A 383 -3.92 22.54 -3.92
C SER A 383 -2.42 22.67 -3.72
N ASP A 384 -1.82 21.80 -2.91
CA ASP A 384 -0.44 21.89 -2.45
C ASP A 384 0.43 20.74 -2.97
N ASN A 385 1.45 21.10 -3.75
CA ASN A 385 2.42 20.18 -4.31
C ASN A 385 3.29 19.50 -3.24
N THR A 386 3.53 20.16 -2.10
CA THR A 386 4.38 19.61 -1.04
C THR A 386 3.68 18.43 -0.37
N LEU A 387 2.44 18.62 0.10
CA LEU A 387 1.66 17.52 0.68
C LEU A 387 1.50 16.35 -0.28
N TYR A 388 1.16 16.62 -1.55
CA TYR A 388 1.08 15.54 -2.54
C TYR A 388 2.42 14.81 -2.70
N SER A 389 3.53 15.55 -2.78
CA SER A 389 4.86 14.95 -2.93
C SER A 389 5.23 14.07 -1.72
N ILE A 390 4.82 14.43 -0.50
CA ILE A 390 4.99 13.59 0.70
C ILE A 390 4.20 12.29 0.54
N ARG A 391 2.92 12.39 0.15
CA ARG A 391 2.03 11.23 -0.05
C ARG A 391 2.53 10.31 -1.18
N ARG A 392 3.13 10.88 -2.23
CA ARG A 392 3.80 10.16 -3.33
C ARG A 392 5.05 9.45 -2.82
N GLU A 393 5.95 10.13 -2.10
CA GLU A 393 7.16 9.51 -1.55
C GLU A 393 6.82 8.31 -0.66
N ARG A 394 5.81 8.48 0.20
CA ARG A 394 5.27 7.41 1.05
C ARG A 394 4.79 6.21 0.23
N ARG A 395 4.07 6.44 -0.88
CA ARG A 395 3.59 5.39 -1.79
C ARG A 395 4.73 4.64 -2.46
N MET A 396 5.73 5.36 -2.95
CA MET A 396 6.86 4.76 -3.70
C MET A 396 7.74 3.95 -2.76
N GLU A 397 8.05 4.50 -1.60
CA GLU A 397 8.94 3.86 -0.63
C GLU A 397 8.32 2.59 -0.06
N LEU A 398 7.03 2.63 0.30
CA LEU A 398 6.30 1.54 0.96
C LEU A 398 5.55 0.63 -0.04
N LEU A 399 6.00 0.61 -1.31
CA LEU A 399 5.42 -0.23 -2.35
C LEU A 399 5.32 -1.69 -1.88
N ALA A 400 4.14 -2.29 -2.02
CA ALA A 400 3.83 -3.69 -1.69
C ALA A 400 3.99 -4.08 -0.21
N GLU A 401 3.91 -3.11 0.72
CA GLU A 401 4.03 -3.36 2.17
C GLU A 401 2.68 -3.28 2.92
N GLY A 402 1.56 -3.26 2.18
CA GLY A 402 0.21 -3.37 2.77
C GLY A 402 -0.33 -2.12 3.46
N LEU A 403 0.29 -0.95 3.28
CA LEU A 403 -0.08 0.28 3.98
C LEU A 403 -0.98 1.23 3.15
N ARG A 404 -1.01 1.09 1.82
CA ARG A 404 -1.64 2.08 0.92
C ARG A 404 -3.12 2.32 1.20
N LEU A 405 -3.92 1.27 1.43
CA LEU A 405 -5.36 1.46 1.69
C LEU A 405 -5.62 2.21 3.00
N ALA A 406 -4.81 1.98 4.02
CA ALA A 406 -4.91 2.70 5.28
C ALA A 406 -4.60 4.20 5.09
N ASP A 407 -3.57 4.51 4.30
CA ASP A 407 -3.22 5.89 3.93
C ASP A 407 -4.35 6.58 3.16
N LEU A 408 -4.89 5.94 2.12
CA LEU A 408 -6.00 6.49 1.33
C LEU A 408 -7.26 6.72 2.17
N LYS A 409 -7.53 5.83 3.14
CA LYS A 409 -8.65 5.96 4.05
C LYS A 409 -8.49 7.14 4.99
N ARG A 410 -7.37 7.25 5.72
CA ARG A 410 -7.15 8.36 6.68
C ARG A 410 -7.04 9.74 5.99
N TRP A 411 -6.62 9.78 4.73
CA TRP A 411 -6.63 11.02 3.93
C TRP A 411 -8.00 11.40 3.36
N ARG A 412 -9.02 10.55 3.51
CA ARG A 412 -10.33 10.70 2.84
C ARG A 412 -10.17 10.86 1.31
N ALA A 413 -9.25 10.09 0.73
CA ALA A 413 -8.82 10.23 -0.65
C ALA A 413 -9.79 9.60 -1.67
N LEU A 414 -10.78 8.83 -1.21
CA LEU A 414 -11.62 7.99 -2.06
C LEU A 414 -12.98 8.62 -2.42
N ASP A 415 -13.36 9.73 -1.80
CA ASP A 415 -14.64 10.41 -2.03
C ASP A 415 -14.85 10.80 -3.49
N GLN A 416 -13.78 11.13 -4.22
CA GLN A 416 -13.89 11.51 -5.63
C GLN A 416 -14.55 10.39 -6.46
N LEU A 417 -14.31 9.12 -6.09
CA LEU A 417 -14.83 7.93 -6.78
C LEU A 417 -16.34 7.75 -6.64
N ILE A 418 -17.00 8.52 -5.77
CA ILE A 418 -18.46 8.55 -5.65
C ILE A 418 -19.05 9.12 -6.96
N ASN A 419 -18.47 10.23 -7.43
CA ASN A 419 -18.98 10.96 -8.59
C ASN A 419 -18.17 10.68 -9.87
N THR A 420 -16.89 10.34 -9.74
CA THR A 420 -15.97 10.14 -10.86
C THR A 420 -15.33 8.75 -10.78
N PRO A 421 -15.87 7.75 -11.49
CA PRO A 421 -15.29 6.41 -11.49
C PRO A 421 -13.85 6.39 -11.95
N TYR A 422 -13.07 5.44 -11.44
CA TYR A 422 -11.69 5.25 -11.84
C TYR A 422 -11.47 3.95 -12.59
N HIS A 423 -10.77 4.03 -13.72
CA HIS A 423 -10.40 2.88 -14.52
C HIS A 423 -8.99 2.44 -14.14
N ILE A 424 -8.86 1.23 -13.59
CA ILE A 424 -7.55 0.66 -13.29
C ILE A 424 -6.90 0.26 -14.62
N GLU A 425 -5.73 0.81 -14.88
CA GLU A 425 -4.95 0.50 -16.08
C GLU A 425 -3.62 -0.18 -15.75
N GLY A 426 -3.16 -1.05 -16.66
CA GLY A 426 -1.84 -1.67 -16.70
C GLY A 426 -0.95 -1.05 -17.78
N CYS A 427 -0.02 -1.83 -18.35
CA CYS A 427 0.83 -1.35 -19.43
C CYS A 427 0.01 -1.01 -20.69
N LYS A 428 0.59 -0.18 -21.56
CA LYS A 428 0.06 0.01 -22.91
C LYS A 428 0.08 -1.34 -23.63
N PHE A 429 -1.02 -1.70 -24.27
CA PHE A 429 -1.19 -3.00 -24.92
C PHE A 429 -1.54 -2.84 -26.38
N TRP A 430 -2.50 -1.97 -26.72
CA TRP A 430 -2.97 -1.78 -28.09
C TRP A 430 -2.14 -0.78 -28.93
N GLY A 431 -0.83 -0.69 -28.65
CA GLY A 431 0.10 0.23 -29.30
C GLY A 431 0.96 -0.41 -30.40
N ASP A 432 1.51 0.43 -31.28
CA ASP A 432 2.27 0.00 -32.47
C ASP A 432 3.63 -0.67 -32.18
N ARG A 433 4.16 -0.49 -30.97
CA ARG A 433 5.51 -0.92 -30.57
C ARG A 433 5.53 -1.90 -29.40
N PHE A 434 4.40 -2.11 -28.74
CA PHE A 434 4.30 -3.06 -27.64
C PHE A 434 4.11 -4.47 -28.21
N HIS A 435 4.96 -5.40 -27.80
CA HIS A 435 4.90 -6.80 -28.25
C HIS A 435 4.61 -7.69 -27.04
N VAL A 436 3.82 -8.75 -27.26
CA VAL A 436 3.45 -9.77 -26.26
C VAL A 436 3.39 -11.14 -26.94
N TYR A 437 3.31 -12.21 -26.16
CA TYR A 437 2.97 -13.52 -26.71
C TYR A 437 1.57 -13.52 -27.33
N THR A 438 1.48 -14.00 -28.56
CA THR A 438 0.24 -14.16 -29.33
C THR A 438 0.34 -15.35 -30.27
N ILE A 439 -0.78 -15.79 -30.84
CA ILE A 439 -0.80 -16.78 -31.91
C ILE A 439 -0.79 -16.04 -33.25
N VAL A 440 0.17 -16.38 -34.13
CA VAL A 440 0.25 -15.86 -35.49
C VAL A 440 -0.05 -16.98 -36.47
N GLU A 441 -0.97 -16.73 -37.41
CA GLU A 441 -1.23 -17.62 -38.53
C GLU A 441 -0.16 -17.42 -39.62
N LEU A 442 0.50 -18.51 -40.00
CA LEU A 442 1.50 -18.55 -41.05
C LEU A 442 0.84 -18.69 -42.42
N LYS A 443 1.58 -18.34 -43.48
CA LYS A 443 1.07 -18.39 -44.86
C LYS A 443 0.65 -19.79 -45.32
N ASP A 444 1.11 -20.83 -44.65
CA ASP A 444 0.77 -22.23 -44.91
C ASP A 444 -0.49 -22.70 -44.15
N GLY A 445 -1.17 -21.81 -43.43
CA GLY A 445 -2.36 -22.10 -42.63
C GLY A 445 -2.06 -22.74 -41.27
N THR A 446 -0.79 -22.90 -40.91
CA THR A 446 -0.40 -23.32 -39.54
C THR A 446 -0.37 -22.13 -38.60
N SER A 447 -0.42 -22.38 -37.29
CA SER A 447 -0.36 -21.32 -36.27
C SER A 447 0.81 -21.56 -35.32
N VAL A 448 1.49 -20.48 -34.93
CA VAL A 448 2.60 -20.52 -33.99
C VAL A 448 2.40 -19.49 -32.88
N THR A 449 2.70 -19.86 -31.65
CA THR A 449 2.81 -18.91 -30.55
C THR A 449 4.15 -18.17 -30.65
N THR A 450 4.11 -16.86 -30.83
CA THR A 450 5.30 -16.02 -30.98
C THR A 450 5.07 -14.65 -30.32
N VAL A 451 6.13 -13.87 -30.17
CA VAL A 451 6.06 -12.49 -29.70
C VAL A 451 5.73 -11.59 -30.90
N ALA A 452 4.56 -10.96 -30.90
CA ALA A 452 4.13 -10.01 -31.93
C ALA A 452 3.26 -8.90 -31.32
N ARG A 453 2.84 -7.93 -32.14
CA ARG A 453 1.97 -6.85 -31.67
C ARG A 453 0.54 -7.37 -31.49
N PRO A 454 -0.17 -7.01 -30.41
CA PRO A 454 -1.56 -7.43 -30.22
C PRO A 454 -2.48 -7.09 -31.39
N GLN A 455 -2.26 -5.94 -32.02
CA GLN A 455 -3.06 -5.46 -33.14
C GLN A 455 -2.88 -6.27 -34.44
N ASP A 456 -1.83 -7.09 -34.54
CA ASP A 456 -1.63 -7.96 -35.71
C ASP A 456 -2.54 -9.20 -35.64
N ASN A 457 -3.03 -9.57 -34.44
CA ASN A 457 -4.08 -10.58 -34.26
C ASN A 457 -5.00 -10.23 -33.07
N PRO A 458 -5.89 -9.24 -33.20
CA PRO A 458 -6.71 -8.76 -32.08
C PRO A 458 -7.70 -9.81 -31.57
N SER A 459 -8.21 -10.67 -32.48
CA SER A 459 -9.22 -11.69 -32.14
C SER A 459 -8.73 -12.74 -31.13
N TYR A 460 -7.42 -12.98 -31.06
CA TYR A 460 -6.82 -13.87 -30.07
C TYR A 460 -7.04 -13.37 -28.63
N PHE A 461 -7.20 -12.06 -28.43
CA PHE A 461 -7.35 -11.45 -27.11
C PHE A 461 -8.80 -11.17 -26.70
N ASP A 462 -9.77 -11.51 -27.56
CA ASP A 462 -11.19 -11.29 -27.30
C ASP A 462 -11.64 -12.06 -26.05
N GLY A 463 -12.16 -11.32 -25.06
CA GLY A 463 -12.59 -11.88 -23.77
C GLY A 463 -11.45 -12.30 -22.84
N ILE A 464 -10.20 -12.00 -23.20
CA ILE A 464 -8.98 -12.24 -22.40
C ILE A 464 -8.39 -10.93 -21.89
N VAL A 465 -8.37 -9.89 -22.74
CA VAL A 465 -7.92 -8.53 -22.41
C VAL A 465 -9.03 -7.54 -22.73
N SER A 466 -9.05 -6.39 -22.05
CA SER A 466 -9.96 -5.29 -22.34
C SER A 466 -9.83 -4.80 -23.80
N PRO A 467 -10.95 -4.49 -24.48
CA PRO A 467 -10.93 -4.14 -25.91
C PRO A 467 -10.27 -2.79 -26.18
N LYS A 468 -9.63 -2.66 -27.36
CA LYS A 468 -8.99 -1.41 -27.81
C LYS A 468 -9.93 -0.21 -27.83
N SER A 469 -11.22 -0.45 -28.05
CA SER A 469 -12.24 0.60 -28.13
C SER A 469 -12.46 1.36 -26.82
N ILE A 470 -12.04 0.83 -25.67
CA ILE A 470 -12.22 1.50 -24.36
C ILE A 470 -10.92 2.10 -23.81
N SER A 471 -9.75 1.56 -24.17
CA SER A 471 -8.44 2.10 -23.82
C SER A 471 -7.34 1.42 -24.63
N ASP A 472 -6.23 2.13 -24.85
CA ASP A 472 -4.99 1.53 -25.37
C ASP A 472 -4.24 0.70 -24.30
N TYR A 473 -4.65 0.80 -23.04
CA TYR A 473 -4.04 0.14 -21.89
C TYR A 473 -4.89 -1.04 -21.40
N ILE A 474 -4.25 -2.02 -20.77
CA ILE A 474 -4.95 -3.14 -20.16
C ILE A 474 -5.83 -2.64 -19.01
N ARG A 475 -7.14 -2.96 -19.04
CA ARG A 475 -8.06 -2.76 -17.92
C ARG A 475 -8.48 -4.11 -17.33
N PRO A 476 -7.77 -4.60 -16.29
CA PRO A 476 -7.95 -5.97 -15.78
C PRO A 476 -9.33 -6.26 -15.18
N TYR A 477 -10.11 -5.22 -14.86
CA TYR A 477 -11.47 -5.35 -14.33
C TYR A 477 -12.57 -5.01 -15.35
N GLU A 478 -12.20 -4.73 -16.59
CA GLU A 478 -13.11 -4.32 -17.67
C GLU A 478 -12.81 -5.13 -18.94
N ILE A 479 -12.59 -6.44 -18.78
CA ILE A 479 -12.29 -7.36 -19.89
C ILE A 479 -13.57 -7.58 -20.71
N LYS A 480 -14.71 -7.75 -20.03
CA LYS A 480 -16.02 -7.95 -20.64
C LYS A 480 -16.96 -6.82 -20.24
N PRO A 481 -17.89 -6.41 -21.14
CA PRO A 481 -18.92 -5.43 -20.79
C PRO A 481 -19.80 -5.85 -19.60
N SER A 482 -19.89 -7.15 -19.33
CA SER A 482 -20.64 -7.73 -18.20
C SER A 482 -19.87 -7.73 -16.88
N ASP A 483 -18.59 -7.35 -16.87
CA ASP A 483 -17.81 -7.32 -15.63
C ASP A 483 -18.40 -6.28 -14.66
N PRO A 484 -18.49 -6.56 -13.35
CA PRO A 484 -19.14 -5.65 -12.40
C PRO A 484 -18.58 -4.23 -12.38
N VAL A 485 -17.27 -4.08 -12.63
CA VAL A 485 -16.60 -2.77 -12.70
C VAL A 485 -16.93 -2.07 -14.01
N ALA A 486 -16.95 -2.78 -15.15
CA ALA A 486 -17.37 -2.25 -16.44
C ALA A 486 -18.82 -1.76 -16.42
N LEU A 487 -19.74 -2.53 -15.83
CA LEU A 487 -21.16 -2.16 -15.67
C LEU A 487 -21.35 -0.88 -14.84
N GLN A 488 -20.41 -0.59 -13.94
CA GLN A 488 -20.42 0.63 -13.12
C GLN A 488 -19.72 1.81 -13.80
N GLY A 489 -19.12 1.59 -14.98
CA GLY A 489 -18.30 2.57 -15.69
C GLY A 489 -16.95 2.84 -15.00
N GLY A 490 -16.41 1.88 -14.26
CA GLY A 490 -15.16 2.00 -13.48
C GLY A 490 -15.36 1.71 -11.99
N LEU A 491 -14.26 1.72 -11.23
CA LEU A 491 -14.30 1.58 -9.78
C LEU A 491 -14.98 2.78 -9.14
N ARG A 492 -15.93 2.49 -8.25
CA ARG A 492 -16.69 3.50 -7.49
C ARG A 492 -16.46 3.37 -6.00
N TRP A 493 -16.81 4.42 -5.27
CA TRP A 493 -16.78 4.44 -3.82
C TRP A 493 -18.15 4.81 -3.24
N LYS A 494 -18.34 4.43 -1.99
CA LYS A 494 -19.47 4.80 -1.13
C LYS A 494 -18.90 5.23 0.21
N MET A 495 -19.40 6.31 0.78
CA MET A 495 -18.92 6.83 2.06
C MET A 495 -18.91 5.75 3.15
N ALA A 496 -19.93 4.87 3.18
CA ALA A 496 -20.00 3.77 4.14
C ALA A 496 -18.72 2.91 4.15
N HIS A 497 -18.05 2.72 3.01
CA HIS A 497 -16.90 1.82 2.85
C HIS A 497 -15.61 2.28 3.57
N TYR A 498 -15.60 3.49 4.14
CA TYR A 498 -14.51 3.91 5.04
C TYR A 498 -14.43 3.01 6.28
N LEU A 499 -15.57 2.54 6.80
CA LEU A 499 -15.66 1.56 7.89
C LEU A 499 -16.43 0.31 7.44
N SER A 500 -16.13 -0.85 8.02
CA SER A 500 -16.89 -2.07 7.78
C SER A 500 -18.21 -2.06 8.55
N PRO A 501 -19.27 -2.72 8.07
CA PRO A 501 -20.48 -2.89 8.84
C PRO A 501 -20.22 -3.73 10.09
N ILE A 502 -20.97 -3.44 11.15
CA ILE A 502 -21.19 -4.34 12.27
C ILE A 502 -22.14 -5.43 11.80
N ALA A 503 -21.79 -6.69 12.07
CA ALA A 503 -22.65 -7.83 11.75
C ALA A 503 -24.00 -7.69 12.47
N VAL A 504 -25.09 -7.97 11.77
CA VAL A 504 -26.46 -7.83 12.31
C VAL A 504 -26.66 -8.76 13.51
N ASP A 505 -26.06 -9.95 13.50
CA ASP A 505 -26.10 -10.86 14.64
C ASP A 505 -25.58 -10.22 15.93
N HIS A 506 -24.53 -9.39 15.85
CA HIS A 506 -24.04 -8.69 17.03
C HIS A 506 -25.05 -7.66 17.54
N LEU A 507 -25.74 -6.94 16.65
CA LEU A 507 -26.81 -6.00 17.02
C LEU A 507 -27.99 -6.73 17.65
N LEU A 508 -28.37 -7.90 17.12
CA LEU A 508 -29.46 -8.71 17.66
C LEU A 508 -29.12 -9.27 19.05
N ILE A 509 -27.91 -9.82 19.22
CA ILE A 509 -27.44 -10.36 20.51
C ILE A 509 -27.46 -9.27 21.59
N THR A 510 -27.09 -8.03 21.25
CA THR A 510 -27.07 -6.92 22.21
C THR A 510 -28.38 -6.14 22.28
N SER A 511 -29.46 -6.64 21.66
CA SER A 511 -30.79 -6.03 21.73
C SER A 511 -31.59 -6.51 22.93
N THR A 512 -32.48 -5.66 23.44
CA THR A 512 -33.30 -5.95 24.63
C THR A 512 -34.27 -7.13 24.44
N ASN A 513 -34.61 -7.47 23.19
CA ASN A 513 -35.57 -8.54 22.86
C ASN A 513 -34.99 -9.66 21.98
N GLY A 514 -33.72 -9.56 21.56
CA GLY A 514 -33.05 -10.53 20.68
C GLY A 514 -33.51 -10.53 19.22
N THR A 515 -34.45 -9.66 18.84
CA THR A 515 -35.13 -9.71 17.53
C THR A 515 -35.15 -8.37 16.78
N ASP A 516 -34.90 -7.25 17.47
CA ASP A 516 -34.86 -5.92 16.87
C ASP A 516 -33.49 -5.28 17.04
N ALA A 517 -32.71 -5.26 15.96
CA ALA A 517 -31.37 -4.66 15.93
C ALA A 517 -31.38 -3.15 16.26
N SER A 518 -32.52 -2.47 16.11
CA SER A 518 -32.67 -1.05 16.46
C SER A 518 -32.76 -0.83 17.96
N ALA A 519 -33.12 -1.86 18.73
CA ALA A 519 -33.16 -1.87 20.19
C ALA A 519 -31.84 -2.33 20.82
N SER A 520 -30.77 -2.39 20.03
CA SER A 520 -29.43 -2.79 20.43
C SER A 520 -28.74 -1.76 21.32
N SER A 521 -27.97 -2.22 22.31
CA SER A 521 -27.08 -1.36 23.12
C SER A 521 -25.84 -0.86 22.35
N ILE A 522 -25.53 -1.51 21.22
CA ILE A 522 -24.49 -1.08 20.27
C ILE A 522 -25.15 -0.60 18.96
N TYR A 523 -24.45 0.25 18.23
CA TYR A 523 -24.97 0.87 17.00
C TYR A 523 -24.15 0.49 15.77
N GLN A 524 -24.75 0.67 14.59
CA GLN A 524 -24.11 0.44 13.30
C GLN A 524 -23.13 1.56 12.91
N ASN A 525 -22.20 1.29 12.00
CA ASN A 525 -21.32 2.30 11.41
C ASN A 525 -22.04 3.24 10.44
N PRO A 526 -21.51 4.45 10.19
CA PRO A 526 -22.16 5.43 9.32
C PRO A 526 -22.54 4.84 7.97
N PHE A 527 -23.78 5.14 7.54
CA PHE A 527 -24.32 4.78 6.23
C PHE A 527 -24.44 3.28 5.94
N TRP A 528 -24.24 2.43 6.94
CA TRP A 528 -24.63 1.03 6.89
C TRP A 528 -26.01 0.83 7.53
N PRO A 529 -26.87 -0.03 6.96
CA PRO A 529 -28.15 -0.37 7.56
C PRO A 529 -28.01 -1.35 8.73
N VAL A 530 -29.04 -1.41 9.58
CA VAL A 530 -29.15 -2.34 10.72
C VAL A 530 -29.83 -3.67 10.37
N GLN A 531 -30.29 -3.82 9.13
CA GLN A 531 -30.97 -5.02 8.61
C GLN A 531 -30.01 -5.94 7.85
N ALA A 532 -30.29 -7.25 7.90
CA ALA A 532 -29.54 -8.26 7.16
C ALA A 532 -29.58 -7.97 5.65
N GLU A 533 -28.49 -8.35 4.96
CA GLU A 533 -28.31 -8.15 3.51
C GLU A 533 -28.43 -6.69 3.03
N GLY A 534 -28.42 -5.73 3.97
CA GLY A 534 -28.56 -4.33 3.62
C GLY A 534 -27.31 -3.78 2.92
N VAL A 535 -27.54 -2.89 1.95
CA VAL A 535 -26.49 -2.26 1.14
C VAL A 535 -26.15 -0.88 1.71
N ALA A 536 -24.88 -0.47 1.61
CA ALA A 536 -24.42 0.88 1.94
C ALA A 536 -25.30 1.96 1.30
N THR A 537 -25.78 2.92 2.10
CA THR A 537 -26.75 3.94 1.69
C THR A 537 -26.12 5.19 1.09
N ARG A 538 -24.85 5.46 1.37
CA ARG A 538 -24.05 6.57 0.83
C ARG A 538 -22.62 6.17 0.60
#